data_AF-A0A4Q5R115-F1
#
_entry.id   AF-A0A4Q5R115-F1
#
_cell.length_a   1.000
_cell.length_b   1.000
_cell.length_c   1.000
_cell.angle_alpha   90.00
_cell.angle_beta   90.00
_cell.angle_gamma   90.00
#
_symmetry.space_group_name_H-M   'P 1'
#
loop_
_entity.id
_entity.type
_entity.pdbx_description
1 polymer ?
#
loop_
_entity_poly.entity_id
_entity_poly.type
_entity_poly.pdbx_seq_one_letter_code
_entity_poly.pdbx_strand_id
1 'polypeptide(L)'
;MLIKSAFILMLFVLASLGKVMAQGTITGQLSDSVTKQQLSLATVTVFKAKDTAIITYRLSDGTGSFKVPGIPLDLLTRVVITFSGYRSFRQEFTLTKEQNTLDLGNIKLVNDPSSLDEVIVTAERPPVSIKKDTIEFNASAFKTLPTALVEDLLKKLPGVDVDKEGNITVNGRKANRILVDGKEFFGGDPKVATRNLPADIIDKVQVSDDKEQLNANPDIAKADLGQVINLRLKKAIKQGMFGKVYAGAGTDDRYEVGGIANLFRDTFQISLLGYTNNLNKAGFGFGDIQSMGGFQRSGVNSIMVNSEGGFAFNDISFGGTGQGIQRSTGGGFNANQQIGKKLTLNLQYFYGHINSRLGQITNIQQFFNDTALTTRSTTSQVSDDYNHRIG
;
A
#
# COMPACT_ATOMS: atom_id res chain seq x y z
N MET A 1 1.35 -53.32 -11.54
CA MET A 1 2.78 -52.94 -11.56
C MET A 1 2.98 -51.43 -11.63
N LEU A 2 2.25 -50.71 -12.50
CA LEU A 2 2.31 -49.25 -12.66
C LEU A 2 2.03 -48.40 -11.39
N ILE A 3 1.09 -48.80 -10.53
CA ILE A 3 0.74 -48.05 -9.31
C ILE A 3 1.88 -48.07 -8.27
N LYS A 4 2.61 -49.19 -8.16
CA LYS A 4 3.77 -49.29 -7.26
C LYS A 4 4.94 -48.42 -7.75
N SER A 5 5.13 -48.34 -9.07
CA SER A 5 6.15 -47.49 -9.69
C SER A 5 5.84 -45.99 -9.50
N ALA A 6 4.58 -45.59 -9.59
CA ALA A 6 4.16 -44.20 -9.35
C ALA A 6 4.34 -43.78 -7.88
N PHE A 7 4.05 -44.68 -6.93
CA PHE A 7 4.21 -44.40 -5.50
C PHE A 7 5.68 -44.24 -5.08
N ILE A 8 6.59 -45.04 -5.67
CA ILE A 8 8.03 -44.93 -5.45
C ILE A 8 8.59 -43.63 -6.05
N LEU A 9 8.10 -43.22 -7.23
CA LEU A 9 8.49 -41.95 -7.85
C LEU A 9 8.02 -40.74 -7.00
N MET A 10 6.80 -40.80 -6.45
CA MET A 10 6.27 -39.77 -5.56
C MET A 10 7.08 -39.66 -4.26
N LEU A 11 7.47 -40.78 -3.65
CA LEU A 11 8.35 -40.78 -2.47
C LEU A 11 9.74 -40.21 -2.77
N PHE A 12 10.28 -40.45 -3.97
CA PHE A 12 11.59 -39.93 -4.37
C PHE A 12 11.56 -38.41 -4.62
N VAL A 13 10.45 -37.88 -5.16
CA VAL A 13 10.24 -36.44 -5.33
C VAL A 13 10.06 -35.74 -3.98
N LEU A 14 9.31 -36.33 -3.05
CA LEU A 14 9.15 -35.80 -1.68
C LEU A 14 10.45 -35.81 -0.88
N ALA A 15 11.33 -36.80 -1.06
CA ALA A 15 12.65 -36.84 -0.42
C ALA A 15 13.63 -35.78 -0.97
N SER A 16 13.43 -35.29 -2.20
CA SER A 16 14.29 -34.27 -2.81
C SER A 16 13.97 -32.83 -2.39
N LEU A 17 12.81 -32.59 -1.77
CA LEU A 17 12.34 -31.26 -1.35
C LEU A 17 12.89 -30.83 0.04
N GLY A 18 13.63 -31.70 0.73
CA GLY A 18 14.11 -31.49 2.10
C GLY A 18 15.51 -30.89 2.25
N LYS A 19 16.05 -30.14 1.29
CA LYS A 19 17.30 -29.40 1.50
C LYS A 19 17.02 -28.13 2.30
N VAL A 20 16.95 -28.27 3.63
CA VAL A 20 17.16 -27.14 4.55
C VAL A 20 18.57 -26.64 4.28
N MET A 21 18.71 -25.55 3.52
CA MET A 21 20.01 -24.92 3.35
C MET A 21 20.46 -24.44 4.72
N ALA A 22 21.61 -24.91 5.18
CA ALA A 22 22.23 -24.38 6.39
C ALA A 22 22.43 -22.87 6.19
N GLN A 23 21.77 -22.08 7.02
CA GLN A 23 21.88 -20.62 7.02
C GLN A 23 22.78 -20.22 8.18
N GLY A 24 23.64 -19.25 7.93
CA GLY A 24 24.53 -18.72 8.94
C GLY A 24 23.83 -17.74 9.89
N THR A 25 24.49 -17.48 11.02
CA THR A 25 24.01 -16.59 12.08
C THR A 25 25.12 -15.64 12.54
N ILE A 26 24.78 -14.37 12.82
CA ILE A 26 25.67 -13.47 13.57
C ILE A 26 25.11 -13.17 14.96
N THR A 27 25.99 -13.03 15.94
CA THR A 27 25.65 -12.64 17.32
C THR A 27 26.54 -11.52 17.81
N GLY A 28 26.13 -10.85 18.88
CA GLY A 28 26.95 -9.88 19.59
C GLY A 28 26.14 -9.09 20.61
N GLN A 29 26.80 -8.13 21.25
CA GLN A 29 26.20 -7.21 22.20
C GLN A 29 26.59 -5.77 21.89
N LEU A 30 25.69 -4.83 22.13
CA LEU A 30 25.85 -3.42 21.80
C LEU A 30 25.88 -2.58 23.07
N SER A 31 26.91 -1.75 23.21
CA SER A 31 27.06 -0.83 24.33
C SER A 31 27.52 0.55 23.88
N ASP A 32 27.23 1.56 24.68
CA ASP A 32 27.78 2.90 24.53
C ASP A 32 29.30 2.88 24.82
N SER A 33 30.09 3.49 23.93
CA SER A 33 31.55 3.55 24.09
C SER A 33 32.02 4.27 25.35
N VAL A 34 31.26 5.26 25.83
CA VAL A 34 31.55 6.10 26.99
C VAL A 34 30.81 5.60 28.23
N THR A 35 29.48 5.59 28.20
CA THR A 35 28.65 5.29 29.38
C THR A 35 28.58 3.79 29.71
N LYS A 36 29.01 2.93 28.78
CA LYS A 36 28.89 1.45 28.85
C LYS A 36 27.45 0.95 28.94
N GLN A 37 26.46 1.82 28.83
CA GLN A 37 25.05 1.44 28.84
C GLN A 37 24.75 0.53 27.65
N GLN A 38 23.98 -0.55 27.89
CA GLN A 38 23.53 -1.43 26.82
C GLN A 38 22.56 -0.71 25.89
N LEU A 39 22.75 -0.88 24.59
CA LEU A 39 21.96 -0.22 23.56
C LEU A 39 20.86 -1.16 23.06
N SER A 40 19.67 -1.02 23.65
CA SER A 40 18.45 -1.71 23.21
C SER A 40 17.87 -1.05 21.96
N LEU A 41 17.18 -1.84 21.12
CA LEU A 41 16.55 -1.40 19.87
C LEU A 41 17.53 -0.80 18.83
N ALA A 42 18.82 -1.10 18.94
CA ALA A 42 19.77 -0.80 17.87
C ALA A 42 19.53 -1.75 16.68
N THR A 43 19.58 -1.19 15.48
CA THR A 43 19.26 -1.92 14.25
C THR A 43 20.52 -2.58 13.71
N VAL A 44 20.52 -3.90 13.63
CA VAL A 44 21.58 -4.72 13.03
C VAL A 44 21.08 -5.21 11.68
N THR A 45 21.60 -4.63 10.59
CA THR A 45 21.20 -4.98 9.22
C THR A 45 22.33 -5.71 8.51
N VAL A 46 22.01 -6.80 7.82
CA VAL A 46 22.95 -7.55 7.00
C VAL A 46 22.60 -7.33 5.53
N PHE A 47 23.60 -6.96 4.75
CA PHE A 47 23.53 -6.67 3.33
C PHE A 47 24.38 -7.64 2.53
N LYS A 48 24.03 -7.85 1.26
CA LYS A 48 25.00 -8.30 0.26
C LYS A 48 26.05 -7.20 0.06
N ALA A 49 27.33 -7.54 0.15
CA ALA A 49 28.39 -6.54 0.02
C ALA A 49 28.45 -5.92 -1.38
N LYS A 50 28.08 -6.70 -2.42
CA LYS A 50 28.19 -6.30 -3.83
C LYS A 50 27.19 -5.22 -4.25
N ASP A 51 25.92 -5.36 -3.88
CA ASP A 51 24.82 -4.54 -4.42
C ASP A 51 23.99 -3.86 -3.32
N THR A 52 24.40 -3.97 -2.05
CA THR A 52 23.72 -3.39 -0.88
C THR A 52 22.27 -3.85 -0.72
N ALA A 53 21.89 -4.98 -1.33
CA ALA A 53 20.58 -5.57 -1.09
C ALA A 53 20.51 -6.11 0.34
N ILE A 54 19.44 -5.78 1.06
CA ILE A 54 19.20 -6.29 2.42
C ILE A 54 18.95 -7.79 2.35
N ILE A 55 19.66 -8.54 3.18
CA ILE A 55 19.44 -9.97 3.39
C ILE A 55 18.47 -10.16 4.56
N THR A 56 18.78 -9.55 5.70
CA THR A 56 18.01 -9.68 6.94
C THR A 56 18.39 -8.56 7.89
N TYR A 57 17.57 -8.33 8.92
CA TYR A 57 17.89 -7.41 10.00
C TYR A 57 17.25 -7.88 11.30
N ARG A 58 17.81 -7.47 12.44
CA ARG A 58 17.20 -7.63 13.77
C ARG A 58 17.47 -6.40 14.61
N LEU A 59 16.69 -6.26 15.66
CA LEU A 59 16.94 -5.30 16.72
C LEU A 59 17.68 -5.98 17.86
N SER A 60 18.54 -5.24 18.55
CA SER A 60 19.04 -5.67 19.85
C SER A 60 17.93 -5.66 20.89
N ASP A 61 18.01 -6.60 21.83
CA ASP A 61 17.08 -6.73 22.95
C ASP A 61 17.37 -5.72 24.08
N GLY A 62 16.62 -5.83 25.18
CA GLY A 62 16.79 -4.97 26.36
C GLY A 62 18.18 -5.02 27.01
N THR A 63 18.97 -6.05 26.73
CA THR A 63 20.35 -6.21 27.19
C THR A 63 21.38 -5.77 26.15
N GLY A 64 20.94 -5.19 25.03
CA GLY A 64 21.78 -4.83 23.90
C GLY A 64 22.28 -6.03 23.10
N SER A 65 21.83 -7.25 23.42
CA SER A 65 22.25 -8.47 22.72
C SER A 65 21.47 -8.63 21.42
N PHE A 66 22.10 -9.18 20.39
CA PHE A 66 21.43 -9.48 19.11
C PHE A 66 21.83 -10.86 18.57
N LYS A 67 20.89 -11.48 17.84
CA LYS A 67 21.10 -12.71 17.07
C LYS A 67 20.39 -12.58 15.74
N VAL A 68 21.14 -12.59 14.64
CA VAL A 68 20.61 -12.44 13.28
C VAL A 68 20.80 -13.75 12.51
N PRO A 69 19.77 -14.61 12.44
CA PRO A 69 19.80 -15.81 11.62
C PRO A 69 19.47 -15.50 10.15
N GLY A 70 19.67 -16.47 9.27
CA GLY A 70 19.20 -16.40 7.88
C GLY A 70 20.21 -15.85 6.89
N ILE A 71 21.50 -15.92 7.22
CA ILE A 71 22.56 -15.37 6.38
C ILE A 71 23.03 -16.45 5.38
N PRO A 72 23.06 -16.17 4.07
CA PRO A 72 23.59 -17.09 3.08
C PRO A 72 25.05 -17.44 3.36
N LEU A 73 25.40 -18.72 3.21
CA LEU A 73 26.79 -19.18 3.24
C LEU A 73 27.47 -18.88 1.90
N ASP A 74 28.81 -18.79 1.94
CA ASP A 74 29.69 -18.58 0.79
C ASP A 74 29.37 -17.30 -0.02
N LEU A 75 28.75 -16.32 0.64
CA LEU A 75 28.40 -15.02 0.07
C LEU A 75 29.09 -13.91 0.88
N LEU A 76 29.74 -12.98 0.19
CA LEU A 76 30.31 -11.79 0.83
C LEU A 76 29.19 -10.86 1.29
N THR A 77 29.12 -10.66 2.60
CA THR A 77 28.07 -9.87 3.26
C THR A 77 28.67 -8.75 4.09
N ARG A 78 27.84 -7.76 4.43
CA ARG A 78 28.22 -6.62 5.26
C ARG A 78 27.18 -6.43 6.36
N VAL A 79 27.60 -6.40 7.62
CA VAL A 79 26.77 -5.95 8.74
C VAL A 79 26.91 -4.45 8.89
N VAL A 80 25.79 -3.76 9.07
CA VAL A 80 25.74 -2.34 9.46
C VAL A 80 24.87 -2.22 10.70
N ILE A 81 25.41 -1.62 11.74
CA ILE A 81 24.71 -1.42 13.01
C ILE A 81 24.48 0.06 13.21
N THR A 82 23.23 0.45 13.42
CA THR A 82 22.81 1.84 13.56
C THR A 82 21.97 2.04 14.81
N PHE A 83 22.24 3.12 15.55
CA PHE A 83 21.44 3.56 16.66
C PHE A 83 21.36 5.09 16.66
N SER A 84 20.21 5.66 17.03
CA SER A 84 19.96 7.09 16.90
C SER A 84 20.92 7.91 17.74
N GLY A 85 21.62 8.89 17.12
CA GLY A 85 22.63 9.71 17.78
C GLY A 85 24.00 9.03 17.91
N TYR A 86 24.22 7.91 17.22
CA TYR A 86 25.49 7.19 17.22
C TYR A 86 26.02 7.00 15.80
N ARG A 87 27.35 6.94 15.68
CA ARG A 87 28.01 6.58 14.41
C ARG A 87 27.73 5.13 14.06
N SER A 88 27.39 4.87 12.79
CA SER A 88 27.14 3.51 12.33
C SER A 88 28.41 2.66 12.34
N PHE A 89 28.31 1.43 12.86
CA PHE A 89 29.37 0.42 12.74
C PHE A 89 29.18 -0.38 11.47
N ARG A 90 30.27 -0.73 10.77
CA ARG A 90 30.24 -1.50 9.51
C ARG A 90 31.35 -2.53 9.51
N GLN A 91 31.02 -3.77 9.14
CA GLN A 91 32.01 -4.84 8.97
C GLN A 91 31.57 -5.81 7.88
N GLU A 92 32.52 -6.22 7.03
CA GLU A 92 32.29 -7.26 6.03
C GLU A 92 32.70 -8.63 6.56
N PHE A 93 31.96 -9.66 6.15
CA PHE A 93 32.20 -11.04 6.54
C PHE A 93 31.61 -12.02 5.52
N THR A 94 32.15 -13.24 5.54
CA THR A 94 31.63 -14.39 4.78
C THR A 94 31.48 -15.55 5.76
N LEU A 95 30.32 -16.19 5.76
CA LEU A 95 30.08 -17.41 6.54
C LEU A 95 30.27 -18.61 5.64
N THR A 96 30.96 -19.65 6.12
CA THR A 96 31.14 -20.91 5.37
C THR A 96 30.35 -22.03 6.06
N LYS A 97 30.34 -23.22 5.47
CA LYS A 97 29.70 -24.39 6.12
C LYS A 97 30.40 -24.78 7.41
N GLU A 98 31.71 -24.64 7.47
CA GLU A 98 32.56 -24.95 8.62
C GLU A 98 32.45 -23.86 9.71
N GLN A 99 32.25 -22.61 9.28
CA GLN A 99 32.06 -21.46 10.17
C GLN A 99 30.75 -20.74 9.82
N ASN A 100 29.65 -21.38 10.18
CA ASN A 100 28.30 -20.87 9.92
C ASN A 100 27.83 -19.83 10.96
N THR A 101 28.60 -19.59 12.02
CA THR A 101 28.27 -18.64 13.07
C THR A 101 29.42 -17.67 13.29
N LEU A 102 29.13 -16.38 13.38
CA LEU A 102 30.10 -15.33 13.68
C LEU A 102 29.63 -14.52 14.88
N ASP A 103 30.42 -14.56 15.95
CA ASP A 103 30.23 -13.69 17.10
C ASP A 103 31.07 -12.41 16.91
N LEU A 104 30.40 -11.26 16.90
CA LEU A 104 31.04 -9.94 16.81
C LEU A 104 31.46 -9.40 18.19
N GLY A 105 31.15 -10.13 19.26
CA GLY A 105 31.48 -9.72 20.63
C GLY A 105 30.73 -8.46 21.06
N ASN A 106 31.35 -7.68 21.96
CA ASN A 106 30.78 -6.42 22.42
C ASN A 106 31.23 -5.24 21.54
N ILE A 107 30.31 -4.75 20.70
CA ILE A 107 30.53 -3.60 19.82
C ILE A 107 30.16 -2.34 20.59
N LYS A 108 31.13 -1.43 20.71
CA LYS A 108 30.96 -0.13 21.38
C LYS A 108 30.63 0.93 20.34
N LEU A 109 29.40 1.46 20.36
CA LEU A 109 29.01 2.55 19.47
C LEU A 109 29.46 3.89 20.04
N VAL A 110 29.98 4.75 19.16
CA VAL A 110 30.45 6.10 19.52
C VAL A 110 29.29 7.08 19.29
N ASN A 111 28.98 7.86 20.32
CA ASN A 111 27.97 8.92 20.23
C ASN A 111 28.43 9.97 19.22
N ASP A 112 27.54 10.35 18.31
CA ASP A 112 27.77 11.36 17.27
C ASP A 112 26.63 12.38 17.28
N PRO A 113 26.72 13.43 18.12
CA PRO A 113 25.66 14.44 18.27
C PRO A 113 25.45 15.26 16.99
N SER A 114 26.36 15.20 16.02
CA SER A 114 26.26 15.91 14.74
C SER A 114 25.32 15.23 13.72
N SER A 115 24.83 14.00 13.99
CA SER A 115 23.88 13.32 13.08
C SER A 115 22.44 13.88 13.10
N LEU A 116 22.19 14.91 13.93
CA LEU A 116 20.92 15.65 13.97
C LEU A 116 20.90 16.85 13.02
N ASP A 117 22.06 17.37 12.63
CA ASP A 117 22.13 18.37 11.58
C ASP A 117 22.09 17.68 10.23
N GLU A 118 21.20 18.18 9.38
CA GLU A 118 20.96 17.77 8.00
C GLU A 118 22.22 18.05 7.16
N VAL A 119 23.28 17.27 7.37
CA VAL A 119 24.46 17.30 6.53
C VAL A 119 24.08 16.57 5.23
N ILE A 120 23.76 17.40 4.25
CA ILE A 120 23.63 17.06 2.83
C ILE A 120 24.99 16.53 2.35
N VAL A 121 25.31 15.27 2.63
CA VAL A 121 26.46 14.58 2.03
C VAL A 121 26.08 13.12 1.81
N THR A 122 25.74 12.79 0.56
CA THR A 122 26.21 11.62 -0.21
C THR A 122 26.39 10.26 0.48
N ALA A 123 25.71 9.99 1.59
CA ALA A 123 25.69 8.71 2.27
C ALA A 123 24.37 8.00 1.95
N GLU A 124 24.47 6.72 1.60
CA GLU A 124 23.33 5.81 1.48
C GLU A 124 22.44 5.96 2.73
N ARG A 125 21.23 6.52 2.54
CA ARG A 125 20.24 6.63 3.61
C ARG A 125 19.97 5.22 4.14
N PRO A 126 20.10 4.96 5.46
CA PRO A 126 19.88 3.64 6.00
C PRO A 126 18.48 3.15 5.64
N PRO A 127 18.32 1.90 5.18
CA PRO A 127 17.00 1.39 4.77
C PRO A 127 15.98 1.38 5.89
N VAL A 128 16.44 1.19 7.13
CA VAL A 128 15.63 1.20 8.34
C VAL A 128 16.35 2.06 9.37
N SER A 129 15.61 2.94 10.04
CA SER A 129 16.09 3.75 11.14
C SER A 129 15.04 3.80 12.24
N ILE A 130 15.44 3.85 13.50
CA ILE A 130 14.52 4.00 14.62
C ILE A 130 14.69 5.41 15.19
N LYS A 131 13.58 6.13 15.29
CA LYS A 131 13.51 7.48 15.87
C LYS A 131 12.51 7.47 17.00
N LYS A 132 12.99 7.50 18.25
CA LYS A 132 12.15 7.42 19.45
C LYS A 132 11.24 6.18 19.38
N ASP A 133 9.93 6.39 19.26
CA ASP A 133 8.90 5.33 19.23
C ASP A 133 8.46 4.97 17.80
N THR A 134 9.24 5.34 16.78
CA THR A 134 8.87 5.18 15.38
C THR A 134 9.97 4.46 14.60
N ILE A 135 9.59 3.40 13.91
CA ILE A 135 10.42 2.70 12.92
C ILE A 135 10.22 3.41 11.57
N GLU A 136 11.27 3.95 10.99
CA GLU A 136 11.26 4.66 9.72
C GLU A 136 11.99 3.83 8.65
N PHE A 137 11.24 3.37 7.66
CA PHE A 137 11.73 2.69 6.48
C PHE A 137 11.95 3.71 5.36
N ASN A 138 13.15 3.71 4.78
CA ASN A 138 13.43 4.50 3.58
C ASN A 138 12.88 3.76 2.36
N ALA A 139 11.82 4.28 1.74
CA ALA A 139 11.14 3.62 0.62
C ALA A 139 12.09 3.40 -0.57
N SER A 140 13.05 4.29 -0.81
CA SER A 140 14.00 4.17 -1.92
C SER A 140 14.96 2.98 -1.79
N ALA A 141 15.13 2.45 -0.57
CA ALA A 141 15.98 1.29 -0.32
C ALA A 141 15.29 -0.04 -0.67
N PHE A 142 13.96 -0.03 -0.81
CA PHE A 142 13.16 -1.21 -1.14
C PHE A 142 12.66 -1.10 -2.58
N LYS A 143 13.42 -1.68 -3.51
CA LYS A 143 13.11 -1.60 -4.94
C LYS A 143 11.76 -2.26 -5.26
N THR A 144 10.87 -1.50 -5.85
CA THR A 144 9.59 -1.93 -6.41
C THR A 144 9.56 -1.72 -7.93
N LEU A 145 8.54 -2.25 -8.61
CA LEU A 145 8.33 -1.97 -10.02
C LEU A 145 7.88 -0.51 -10.21
N PRO A 146 8.14 0.12 -11.38
CA PRO A 146 7.71 1.51 -11.65
C PRO A 146 6.20 1.73 -11.49
N THR A 147 5.39 0.69 -11.72
CA THR A 147 3.93 0.71 -11.59
C THR A 147 3.43 0.09 -10.28
N ALA A 148 4.33 -0.18 -9.33
CA ALA A 148 3.97 -0.82 -8.08
C ALA A 148 3.16 0.11 -7.19
N LEU A 149 2.21 -0.46 -6.46
CA LEU A 149 1.41 0.26 -5.48
C LEU A 149 2.10 0.26 -4.12
N VAL A 150 1.65 1.12 -3.21
CA VAL A 150 2.14 1.15 -1.83
C VAL A 150 1.99 -0.22 -1.15
N GLU A 151 0.94 -0.99 -1.46
CA GLU A 151 0.80 -2.36 -0.97
C GLU A 151 2.01 -3.24 -1.31
N ASP A 152 2.54 -3.14 -2.53
CA ASP A 152 3.72 -3.89 -2.97
C ASP A 152 4.99 -3.41 -2.27
N LEU A 153 5.10 -2.10 -2.00
CA LEU A 153 6.18 -1.54 -1.20
C LEU A 153 6.12 -2.09 0.23
N LEU A 154 4.94 -2.10 0.86
CA LEU A 154 4.75 -2.61 2.22
C LEU A 154 5.13 -4.08 2.33
N LYS A 155 4.79 -4.92 1.35
CA LYS A 155 5.21 -6.34 1.30
C LYS A 155 6.72 -6.53 1.20
N LYS A 156 7.46 -5.51 0.75
CA LYS A 156 8.94 -5.53 0.72
C LYS A 156 9.56 -5.02 2.02
N LEU A 157 8.78 -4.37 2.87
CA LEU A 157 9.27 -3.90 4.16
C LEU A 157 9.39 -5.10 5.11
N PRO A 158 10.52 -5.23 5.80
CA PRO A 158 10.77 -6.40 6.59
C PRO A 158 9.99 -6.29 7.92
N GLY A 159 9.40 -7.41 8.34
CA GLY A 159 8.48 -7.46 9.47
C GLY A 159 7.08 -6.91 9.15
N VAL A 160 6.77 -6.57 7.89
CA VAL A 160 5.44 -6.18 7.44
C VAL A 160 4.84 -7.32 6.63
N ASP A 161 3.67 -7.81 7.06
CA ASP A 161 2.89 -8.80 6.33
C ASP A 161 1.59 -8.16 5.84
N VAL A 162 1.22 -8.46 4.59
CA VAL A 162 -0.03 -8.02 3.97
C VAL A 162 -0.76 -9.25 3.47
N ASP A 163 -1.94 -9.52 4.03
CA ASP A 163 -2.76 -10.67 3.65
C ASP A 163 -3.54 -10.43 2.34
N LYS A 164 -4.26 -11.43 1.86
CA LYS A 164 -5.03 -11.37 0.61
C LYS A 164 -6.17 -10.36 0.68
N GLU A 165 -6.70 -10.17 1.88
CA GLU A 165 -7.76 -9.23 2.20
C GLU A 165 -7.24 -7.79 2.30
N GLY A 166 -5.92 -7.57 2.26
CA GLY A 166 -5.24 -6.28 2.36
C GLY A 166 -5.07 -5.78 3.80
N ASN A 167 -5.26 -6.63 4.81
CA ASN A 167 -4.92 -6.28 6.18
C ASN A 167 -3.41 -6.31 6.35
N ILE A 168 -2.90 -5.34 7.10
CA ILE A 168 -1.47 -5.13 7.29
C ILE A 168 -1.14 -5.42 8.75
N THR A 169 -0.15 -6.27 8.98
CA THR A 169 0.44 -6.48 10.29
C THR A 169 1.92 -6.12 10.24
N VAL A 170 2.43 -5.57 11.33
CA VAL A 170 3.84 -5.23 11.46
C VAL A 170 4.36 -5.82 12.77
N ASN A 171 5.34 -6.72 12.65
CA ASN A 171 5.88 -7.52 13.74
C ASN A 171 4.79 -8.23 14.57
N GLY A 172 3.80 -8.80 13.87
CA GLY A 172 2.68 -9.53 14.49
C GLY A 172 1.56 -8.66 15.08
N ARG A 173 1.69 -7.33 15.07
CA ARG A 173 0.64 -6.40 15.55
C ARG A 173 -0.10 -5.76 14.37
N LYS A 174 -1.41 -5.59 14.50
CA LYS A 174 -2.25 -5.04 13.43
C LYS A 174 -1.96 -3.55 13.21
N ALA A 175 -1.86 -3.13 11.96
CA ALA A 175 -1.91 -1.72 11.59
C ALA A 175 -3.37 -1.26 11.60
N ASN A 176 -3.75 -0.48 12.61
CA ASN A 176 -5.10 0.03 12.79
C ASN A 176 -5.42 1.14 11.77
N ARG A 177 -4.42 1.98 11.48
CA ARG A 177 -4.62 3.22 10.72
C ARG A 177 -3.45 3.48 9.79
N ILE A 178 -3.77 4.09 8.65
CA ILE A 178 -2.77 4.56 7.69
C ILE A 178 -2.95 6.05 7.47
N LEU A 179 -1.87 6.78 7.69
CA LEU A 179 -1.78 8.21 7.50
C LEU A 179 -0.94 8.50 6.26
N VAL A 180 -1.27 9.60 5.58
CA VAL A 180 -0.41 10.18 4.54
C VAL A 180 0.02 11.56 5.03
N ASP A 181 1.32 11.73 5.20
CA ASP A 181 1.94 12.93 5.75
C ASP A 181 1.40 13.38 7.13
N GLY A 182 0.97 12.42 7.94
CA GLY A 182 0.43 12.64 9.28
C GLY A 182 -1.05 13.05 9.28
N LYS A 183 -1.73 12.98 8.13
CA LYS A 183 -3.18 13.19 8.01
C LYS A 183 -3.86 11.87 7.68
N GLU A 184 -5.07 11.68 8.19
CA GLU A 184 -5.91 10.56 7.75
C GLU A 184 -6.17 10.70 6.25
N PHE A 185 -5.98 9.60 5.56
CA PHE A 185 -6.18 9.51 4.13
C PHE A 185 -7.30 8.51 3.89
N PHE A 186 -8.24 8.86 3.01
CA PHE A 186 -9.34 8.01 2.62
C PHE A 186 -10.30 7.54 3.74
N GLY A 187 -10.80 8.45 4.59
CA GLY A 187 -11.85 8.12 5.56
C GLY A 187 -11.43 7.14 6.65
N GLY A 188 -10.12 6.94 6.82
CA GLY A 188 -9.55 6.11 7.87
C GLY A 188 -9.41 4.63 7.52
N ASP A 189 -9.82 4.17 6.33
CA ASP A 189 -9.61 2.78 5.90
C ASP A 189 -8.17 2.58 5.36
N PRO A 190 -7.33 1.80 6.07
CA PRO A 190 -5.97 1.45 5.65
C PRO A 190 -5.86 0.95 4.20
N LYS A 191 -6.87 0.22 3.72
CA LYS A 191 -6.81 -0.50 2.43
C LYS A 191 -6.88 0.42 1.23
N VAL A 192 -7.54 1.56 1.37
CA VAL A 192 -7.73 2.50 0.26
C VAL A 192 -6.42 3.22 -0.06
N ALA A 193 -5.66 3.61 0.97
CA ALA A 193 -4.38 4.28 0.78
C ALA A 193 -3.35 3.38 0.09
N THR A 194 -3.28 2.11 0.50
CA THR A 194 -2.24 1.19 0.04
C THR A 194 -2.51 0.62 -1.35
N ARG A 195 -3.78 0.51 -1.76
CA ARG A 195 -4.19 -0.01 -3.08
C ARG A 195 -4.27 1.02 -4.19
N ASN A 196 -4.27 2.31 -3.87
CA ASN A 196 -4.45 3.36 -4.88
C ASN A 196 -3.25 4.31 -5.01
N LEU A 197 -2.35 4.36 -4.02
CA LEU A 197 -1.15 5.18 -4.13
C LEU A 197 -0.02 4.42 -4.83
N PRO A 198 0.65 5.04 -5.81
CA PRO A 198 1.91 4.54 -6.34
C PRO A 198 3.00 4.46 -5.26
N ALA A 199 3.87 3.46 -5.31
CA ALA A 199 5.00 3.33 -4.40
C ALA A 199 6.08 4.39 -4.63
N ASP A 200 6.22 4.86 -5.87
CA ASP A 200 7.29 5.77 -6.30
C ASP A 200 7.14 7.19 -5.75
N ILE A 201 5.94 7.60 -5.32
CA ILE A 201 5.70 8.90 -4.67
C ILE A 201 6.04 8.90 -3.18
N ILE A 202 6.32 7.73 -2.58
CA ILE A 202 6.66 7.60 -1.16
C ILE A 202 8.17 7.85 -0.95
N ASP A 203 8.51 8.72 -0.01
CA ASP A 203 9.89 8.92 0.48
C ASP A 203 10.18 7.93 1.60
N LYS A 204 9.25 7.80 2.56
CA LYS A 204 9.45 7.00 3.79
C LYS A 204 8.14 6.40 4.29
N VAL A 205 8.25 5.24 4.93
CA VAL A 205 7.16 4.61 5.67
C VAL A 205 7.52 4.62 7.15
N GLN A 206 6.68 5.24 7.97
CA GLN A 206 6.90 5.36 9.41
C GLN A 206 5.88 4.47 10.13
N VAL A 207 6.33 3.64 11.07
CA VAL A 207 5.46 2.77 11.87
C VAL A 207 5.64 3.13 13.34
N SER A 208 4.55 3.46 14.01
CA SER A 208 4.54 3.80 15.43
C SER A 208 3.36 3.14 16.14
N ASP A 209 3.43 3.03 17.46
CA ASP A 209 2.28 2.60 18.27
C ASP A 209 1.11 3.59 18.13
N ASP A 210 -0.13 3.07 18.16
CA ASP A 210 -1.34 3.89 18.07
C ASP A 210 -1.58 4.67 19.37
N LYS A 211 -1.10 5.92 19.39
CA LYS A 211 -1.23 6.80 20.56
C LYS A 211 -2.68 7.13 20.92
N GLU A 212 -3.59 7.13 19.96
CA GLU A 212 -5.01 7.40 20.27
C GLU A 212 -5.65 6.21 20.97
N GLN A 213 -5.34 4.98 20.52
CA GLN A 213 -5.77 3.78 21.22
C GLN A 213 -5.21 3.72 22.64
N LEU A 214 -3.94 4.08 22.82
CA LEU A 214 -3.29 4.15 24.13
C LEU A 214 -3.91 5.22 25.04
N ASN A 215 -4.27 6.39 24.50
CA ASN A 215 -4.93 7.44 25.26
C ASN A 215 -6.37 7.05 25.65
N ALA A 216 -7.06 6.29 24.80
CA ALA A 216 -8.41 5.80 25.08
C ALA A 216 -8.41 4.67 26.12
N ASN A 217 -7.38 3.82 26.13
CA ASN A 217 -7.19 2.76 27.11
C ASN A 217 -5.73 2.64 27.55
N PRO A 218 -5.32 3.36 28.61
CA PRO A 218 -3.93 3.37 29.10
C PRO A 218 -3.43 2.00 29.59
N ASP A 219 -4.34 1.13 30.03
CA ASP A 219 -4.03 -0.19 30.59
C ASP A 219 -3.94 -1.30 29.52
N ILE A 220 -4.03 -0.94 28.23
CA ILE A 220 -3.96 -1.91 27.13
C ILE A 220 -2.60 -2.60 27.10
N ALA A 221 -2.60 -3.93 26.99
CA ALA A 221 -1.37 -4.69 26.84
C ALA A 221 -0.67 -4.34 25.52
N LYS A 222 0.67 -4.25 25.53
CA LYS A 222 1.45 -3.85 24.35
C LYS A 222 1.26 -4.78 23.14
N ALA A 223 0.92 -6.05 23.38
CA ALA A 223 0.60 -7.03 22.34
C ALA A 223 -0.70 -6.69 21.60
N ASP A 224 -1.69 -6.12 22.31
CA ASP A 224 -3.01 -5.76 21.79
C ASP A 224 -3.08 -4.31 21.29
N LEU A 225 -2.05 -3.51 21.60
CA LEU A 225 -1.88 -2.16 21.07
C LEU A 225 -1.54 -2.21 19.58
N GLY A 226 -2.45 -1.71 18.76
CA GLY A 226 -2.24 -1.64 17.32
C GLY A 226 -1.24 -0.55 16.92
N GLN A 227 -0.93 -0.53 15.63
CA GLN A 227 0.07 0.37 15.05
C GLN A 227 -0.52 1.32 14.02
N VAL A 228 0.14 2.46 13.85
CA VAL A 228 -0.17 3.46 12.83
C VAL A 228 0.97 3.46 11.82
N ILE A 229 0.63 3.33 10.53
CA ILE A 229 1.58 3.46 9.43
C ILE A 229 1.39 4.86 8.82
N ASN A 230 2.43 5.67 8.82
CA ASN A 230 2.43 6.98 8.19
C ASN A 230 3.33 6.98 6.94
N LEU A 231 2.70 7.16 5.78
CA LEU A 231 3.34 7.28 4.47
C LEU A 231 3.76 8.73 4.24
N ARG A 232 5.07 8.99 4.19
CA ARG A 232 5.62 10.32 3.87
C ARG A 232 5.85 10.43 2.38
N LEU A 233 5.20 11.42 1.74
CA LEU A 233 5.39 11.69 0.32
C LEU A 233 6.73 12.40 0.08
N LYS A 234 7.32 12.17 -1.10
CA LYS A 234 8.49 12.91 -1.59
C LYS A 234 8.20 14.42 -1.62
N LYS A 235 9.19 15.24 -1.27
CA LYS A 235 9.07 16.72 -1.26
C LYS A 235 8.52 17.27 -2.59
N ALA A 236 8.96 16.71 -3.73
CA ALA A 236 8.51 17.11 -5.07
C ALA A 236 7.00 16.86 -5.32
N ILE A 237 6.38 15.92 -4.60
CA ILE A 237 4.96 15.59 -4.75
C ILE A 237 4.07 16.54 -3.93
N LYS A 238 4.58 17.12 -2.84
CA LYS A 238 3.84 18.08 -1.99
C LYS A 238 3.46 19.38 -2.70
N GLN A 239 4.09 19.66 -3.83
CA GLN A 239 3.80 20.78 -4.73
C GLN A 239 3.58 20.30 -6.18
N GLY A 240 3.22 19.02 -6.34
CA GLY A 240 3.19 18.32 -7.62
C GLY A 240 1.79 18.01 -8.12
N MET A 241 1.74 17.51 -9.35
CA MET A 241 0.54 16.97 -9.99
C MET A 241 0.73 15.47 -10.21
N PHE A 242 -0.28 14.68 -9.91
CA PHE A 242 -0.34 13.27 -10.28
C PHE A 242 -1.71 12.94 -10.86
N GLY A 243 -1.77 11.94 -11.72
CA GLY A 243 -2.97 11.64 -12.45
C GLY A 243 -2.83 10.38 -13.28
N LYS A 244 -3.92 10.04 -13.95
CA LYS A 244 -4.01 8.89 -14.85
C LYS A 244 -4.69 9.37 -16.11
N VAL A 245 -4.17 8.95 -17.25
CA VAL A 245 -4.82 9.10 -18.54
C VAL A 245 -4.86 7.73 -19.18
N TYR A 246 -5.99 7.39 -19.79
CA TYR A 246 -6.15 6.16 -20.54
C TYR A 246 -6.97 6.45 -21.80
N ALA A 247 -6.69 5.65 -22.83
CA ALA A 247 -7.44 5.64 -24.06
C ALA A 247 -7.40 4.21 -24.63
N GLY A 248 -8.45 3.82 -25.33
CA GLY A 248 -8.59 2.50 -25.92
C GLY A 248 -9.59 2.53 -27.07
N ALA A 249 -9.34 1.68 -28.05
CA ALA A 249 -10.24 1.40 -29.16
C ALA A 249 -10.39 -0.11 -29.32
N GLY A 250 -11.55 -0.56 -29.77
CA GLY A 250 -11.88 -1.98 -29.97
C GLY A 250 -12.71 -2.19 -31.23
N THR A 251 -12.98 -3.46 -31.53
CA THR A 251 -13.92 -3.84 -32.60
C THR A 251 -15.33 -3.35 -32.30
N ASP A 252 -16.21 -3.31 -33.31
CA ASP A 252 -17.60 -2.84 -33.20
C ASP A 252 -17.74 -1.40 -32.69
N ASP A 253 -16.87 -0.51 -33.19
CA ASP A 253 -16.83 0.92 -32.85
C ASP A 253 -16.74 1.20 -31.34
N ARG A 254 -16.09 0.28 -30.60
CA ARG A 254 -15.90 0.39 -29.17
C ARG A 254 -14.73 1.30 -28.83
N TYR A 255 -14.92 2.18 -27.86
CA TYR A 255 -13.90 3.15 -27.46
C TYR A 255 -13.98 3.49 -25.97
N GLU A 256 -12.85 3.92 -25.44
CA GLU A 256 -12.76 4.58 -24.14
C GLU A 256 -11.70 5.65 -24.17
N VAL A 257 -11.98 6.78 -23.51
CA VAL A 257 -11.01 7.84 -23.26
C VAL A 257 -11.33 8.43 -21.89
N GLY A 258 -10.31 8.67 -21.09
CA GLY A 258 -10.50 9.42 -19.86
C GLY A 258 -9.20 9.79 -19.18
N GLY A 259 -9.30 10.72 -18.25
CA GLY A 259 -8.21 11.06 -17.36
C GLY A 259 -8.65 11.78 -16.10
N ILE A 260 -7.82 11.63 -15.07
CA ILE A 260 -7.89 12.37 -13.80
C ILE A 260 -6.56 13.05 -13.60
N ALA A 261 -6.60 14.31 -13.17
CA ALA A 261 -5.44 15.07 -12.75
C ALA A 261 -5.69 15.64 -11.35
N ASN A 262 -4.81 15.36 -10.41
CA ASN A 262 -4.84 15.88 -9.05
C ASN A 262 -3.60 16.76 -8.85
N LEU A 263 -3.79 18.00 -8.41
CA LEU A 263 -2.76 18.99 -8.17
C LEU A 263 -2.77 19.35 -6.68
N PHE A 264 -1.58 19.37 -6.08
CA PHE A 264 -1.39 19.69 -4.67
C PHE A 264 -0.41 20.84 -4.54
N ARG A 265 -0.78 21.84 -3.75
CA ARG A 265 0.09 22.94 -3.38
C ARG A 265 -0.13 23.30 -1.92
N ASP A 266 0.69 22.71 -1.06
CA ASP A 266 0.65 22.88 0.40
C ASP A 266 -0.72 22.58 1.01
N THR A 267 -1.56 23.59 1.14
CA THR A 267 -2.92 23.52 1.71
C THR A 267 -4.03 23.55 0.67
N PHE A 268 -3.70 23.79 -0.60
CA PHE A 268 -4.61 23.77 -1.73
C PHE A 268 -4.53 22.44 -2.48
N GLN A 269 -5.67 21.87 -2.84
CA GLN A 269 -5.77 20.67 -3.66
C GLN A 269 -6.85 20.88 -4.71
N ILE A 270 -6.57 20.55 -5.97
CA ILE A 270 -7.58 20.57 -7.03
C ILE A 270 -7.48 19.30 -7.84
N SER A 271 -8.63 18.70 -8.12
CA SER A 271 -8.77 17.45 -8.83
C SER A 271 -9.72 17.66 -9.99
N LEU A 272 -9.32 17.25 -11.19
CA LEU A 272 -10.08 17.34 -12.43
C LEU A 272 -10.27 15.94 -12.99
N LEU A 273 -11.46 15.61 -13.48
CA LEU A 273 -11.73 14.37 -14.19
C LEU A 273 -12.54 14.61 -15.46
N GLY A 274 -12.33 13.77 -16.46
CA GLY A 274 -13.15 13.71 -17.66
C GLY A 274 -13.04 12.35 -18.32
N TYR A 275 -14.16 11.81 -18.81
CA TYR A 275 -14.20 10.52 -19.48
C TYR A 275 -15.35 10.41 -20.48
N THR A 276 -15.18 9.51 -21.44
CA THR A 276 -16.25 9.03 -22.34
C THR A 276 -15.96 7.60 -22.78
N ASN A 277 -16.97 6.73 -22.80
CA ASN A 277 -16.86 5.36 -23.28
C ASN A 277 -18.22 4.79 -23.72
N ASN A 278 -18.20 3.73 -24.53
CA ASN A 278 -19.36 2.91 -24.89
C ASN A 278 -19.18 1.44 -24.51
N LEU A 279 -18.49 1.19 -23.40
CA LEU A 279 -18.10 -0.15 -22.93
C LEU A 279 -18.98 -0.68 -21.80
N ASN A 280 -20.10 -0.03 -21.49
CA ASN A 280 -20.98 -0.36 -20.36
C ASN A 280 -20.26 -0.38 -19.00
N LYS A 281 -19.19 0.41 -18.84
CA LYS A 281 -18.41 0.46 -17.61
C LYS A 281 -18.29 1.88 -17.07
N ALA A 282 -18.04 1.99 -15.77
CA ALA A 282 -17.67 3.26 -15.18
C ALA A 282 -16.35 3.77 -15.79
N GLY A 283 -16.25 5.08 -16.03
CA GLY A 283 -15.03 5.68 -16.59
C GLY A 283 -13.81 5.52 -15.68
N PHE A 284 -14.03 5.59 -14.37
CA PHE A 284 -12.98 5.50 -13.37
C PHE A 284 -13.36 4.47 -12.33
N GLY A 285 -12.39 3.88 -11.64
CA GLY A 285 -12.71 3.03 -10.49
C GLY A 285 -13.21 3.85 -9.30
N PHE A 286 -13.87 3.19 -8.34
CA PHE A 286 -14.25 3.83 -7.08
C PHE A 286 -13.04 4.46 -6.35
N GLY A 287 -11.89 3.78 -6.36
CA GLY A 287 -10.64 4.30 -5.77
C GLY A 287 -10.08 5.51 -6.50
N ASP A 288 -10.21 5.56 -7.82
CA ASP A 288 -9.80 6.71 -8.65
C ASP A 288 -10.61 7.96 -8.26
N ILE A 289 -11.93 7.83 -8.08
CA ILE A 289 -12.82 8.94 -7.67
C ILE A 289 -12.57 9.36 -6.23
N GLN A 290 -12.35 8.41 -5.31
CA GLN A 290 -11.97 8.74 -3.93
C GLN A 290 -10.64 9.50 -3.86
N SER A 291 -9.66 9.17 -4.73
CA SER A 291 -8.35 9.83 -4.83
C SER A 291 -8.40 11.33 -5.08
N MET A 292 -9.53 11.83 -5.58
CA MET A 292 -9.75 13.25 -5.86
C MET A 292 -9.96 14.13 -4.62
N GLY A 293 -9.91 13.57 -3.40
CA GLY A 293 -9.58 14.33 -2.20
C GLY A 293 -10.68 15.20 -1.57
N GLY A 294 -11.91 15.21 -2.09
CA GLY A 294 -13.03 15.95 -1.47
C GLY A 294 -14.37 15.23 -1.43
N PHE A 295 -14.56 14.12 -2.15
CA PHE A 295 -15.81 13.35 -2.07
C PHE A 295 -16.12 12.86 -0.65
N GLN A 296 -15.10 12.43 0.11
CA GLN A 296 -15.27 12.01 1.49
C GLN A 296 -15.42 13.18 2.49
N ARG A 297 -14.94 14.38 2.14
CA ARG A 297 -15.00 15.57 3.01
C ARG A 297 -16.35 16.27 2.94
N SER A 298 -17.03 16.21 1.79
CA SER A 298 -18.35 16.82 1.56
C SER A 298 -19.53 15.96 1.97
N GLY A 299 -19.32 14.88 2.73
CA GLY A 299 -20.37 13.97 3.16
C GLY A 299 -20.90 13.14 2.01
N VAL A 300 -20.34 11.94 1.81
CA VAL A 300 -21.01 10.93 0.99
C VAL A 300 -22.18 10.39 1.80
N ASN A 301 -23.40 10.81 1.46
CA ASN A 301 -24.61 10.34 2.13
C ASN A 301 -25.15 9.05 1.48
N SER A 302 -24.80 8.78 0.22
CA SER A 302 -25.15 7.54 -0.48
C SER A 302 -24.02 7.06 -1.42
N ILE A 303 -23.74 5.76 -1.37
CA ILE A 303 -22.89 5.04 -2.33
C ILE A 303 -23.73 3.93 -2.92
N MET A 304 -23.85 3.91 -4.24
CA MET A 304 -24.41 2.78 -4.99
C MET A 304 -23.28 2.12 -5.77
N VAL A 305 -23.17 0.79 -5.66
CA VAL A 305 -22.29 -0.02 -6.51
C VAL A 305 -23.14 -1.17 -7.04
N ASN A 306 -23.12 -1.42 -8.34
CA ASN A 306 -23.81 -2.56 -8.93
C ASN A 306 -22.82 -3.69 -9.27
N SER A 307 -23.35 -4.88 -9.54
CA SER A 307 -22.57 -6.07 -9.89
C SER A 307 -21.82 -5.95 -11.22
N GLU A 308 -22.16 -4.96 -12.04
CA GLU A 308 -21.60 -4.71 -13.38
C GLU A 308 -20.44 -3.70 -13.34
N GLY A 309 -20.03 -3.28 -12.14
CA GLY A 309 -18.89 -2.38 -11.92
C GLY A 309 -19.23 -0.88 -12.09
N GLY A 310 -20.49 -0.55 -12.31
CA GLY A 310 -21.01 0.80 -12.21
C GLY A 310 -21.16 1.24 -10.75
N PHE A 311 -20.90 2.52 -10.50
CA PHE A 311 -21.15 3.11 -9.20
C PHE A 311 -21.66 4.55 -9.34
N ALA A 312 -22.36 4.97 -8.29
CA ALA A 312 -22.78 6.34 -8.12
C ALA A 312 -22.43 6.82 -6.70
N PHE A 313 -21.91 8.04 -6.62
CA PHE A 313 -21.75 8.75 -5.36
C PHE A 313 -22.79 9.83 -5.29
N ASN A 314 -23.65 9.80 -4.27
CA ASN A 314 -24.47 10.98 -3.98
C ASN A 314 -25.29 11.37 -5.25
N ASP A 315 -25.85 10.37 -5.93
CA ASP A 315 -26.58 10.43 -7.21
C ASP A 315 -25.74 10.79 -8.46
N ILE A 316 -24.43 10.98 -8.34
CA ILE A 316 -23.52 11.12 -9.48
C ILE A 316 -23.11 9.73 -9.97
N SER A 317 -23.71 9.25 -11.06
CA SER A 317 -23.27 8.02 -11.74
C SER A 317 -22.07 8.28 -12.65
N PHE A 318 -21.06 7.41 -12.56
CA PHE A 318 -19.87 7.45 -13.40
C PHE A 318 -19.95 6.49 -14.61
N GLY A 319 -21.15 5.99 -14.91
CA GLY A 319 -21.40 5.01 -15.96
C GLY A 319 -21.49 3.59 -15.43
N GLY A 320 -22.01 2.67 -16.26
CA GLY A 320 -22.17 1.26 -15.92
C GLY A 320 -23.31 0.94 -14.96
N THR A 321 -24.18 1.91 -14.62
CA THR A 321 -25.31 1.72 -13.68
C THR A 321 -26.65 1.40 -14.36
N GLY A 322 -26.75 1.55 -15.68
CA GLY A 322 -27.98 1.32 -16.44
C GLY A 322 -28.08 -0.10 -17.02
N GLN A 323 -29.24 -0.43 -17.61
CA GLN A 323 -29.42 -1.67 -18.38
C GLN A 323 -29.25 -1.42 -19.89
N GLY A 324 -28.89 -2.47 -20.64
CA GLY A 324 -28.70 -2.38 -22.08
C GLY A 324 -27.33 -1.83 -22.48
N ILE A 325 -27.18 -1.45 -23.76
CA ILE A 325 -25.93 -0.88 -24.27
C ILE A 325 -25.89 0.60 -23.90
N GLN A 326 -24.80 1.01 -23.24
CA GLN A 326 -24.64 2.31 -22.62
C GLN A 326 -23.46 3.07 -23.23
N ARG A 327 -23.70 4.34 -23.52
CA ARG A 327 -22.66 5.34 -23.75
C ARG A 327 -22.64 6.28 -22.55
N SER A 328 -21.51 6.32 -21.86
CA SER A 328 -21.30 7.14 -20.67
C SER A 328 -20.30 8.24 -20.98
N THR A 329 -20.61 9.48 -20.60
CA THR A 329 -19.71 10.63 -20.69
C THR A 329 -19.85 11.46 -19.43
N GLY A 330 -18.75 11.92 -18.86
CA GLY A 330 -18.81 12.70 -17.63
C GLY A 330 -17.53 13.45 -17.36
N GLY A 331 -17.62 14.36 -16.40
CA GLY A 331 -16.52 15.24 -16.03
C GLY A 331 -16.81 15.97 -14.74
N GLY A 332 -15.78 16.51 -14.12
CA GLY A 332 -15.97 17.32 -12.93
C GLY A 332 -14.68 17.79 -12.31
N PHE A 333 -14.84 18.62 -11.29
CA PHE A 333 -13.75 19.12 -10.50
C PHE A 333 -14.07 19.09 -9.00
N ASN A 334 -13.02 19.02 -8.20
CA ASN A 334 -13.08 19.15 -6.76
C ASN A 334 -11.90 20.02 -6.31
N ALA A 335 -12.16 21.06 -5.54
CA ALA A 335 -11.16 21.97 -4.99
C ALA A 335 -11.28 21.99 -3.46
N ASN A 336 -10.14 21.89 -2.78
CA ASN A 336 -10.03 21.94 -1.33
C ASN A 336 -9.01 22.98 -0.92
N GLN A 337 -9.35 23.81 0.06
CA GLN A 337 -8.43 24.76 0.67
C GLN A 337 -8.48 24.63 2.19
N GLN A 338 -7.35 24.32 2.80
CA GLN A 338 -7.20 24.38 4.26
C GLN A 338 -6.75 25.78 4.68
N ILE A 339 -7.53 26.46 5.52
CA ILE A 339 -7.24 27.78 6.08
C ILE A 339 -6.90 27.62 7.56
N GLY A 340 -5.61 27.75 7.88
CA GLY A 340 -5.11 27.50 9.24
C GLY A 340 -5.27 26.05 9.68
N LYS A 341 -5.44 25.83 11.00
CA LYS A 341 -5.51 24.47 11.58
C LYS A 341 -6.93 23.89 11.70
N LYS A 342 -7.98 24.70 11.54
CA LYS A 342 -9.37 24.30 11.87
C LYS A 342 -10.37 24.45 10.74
N LEU A 343 -10.12 25.29 9.73
CA LEU A 343 -11.07 25.54 8.64
C LEU A 343 -10.63 24.82 7.37
N THR A 344 -11.54 24.06 6.77
CA THR A 344 -11.37 23.46 5.44
C THR A 344 -12.54 23.89 4.57
N LEU A 345 -12.25 24.48 3.42
CA LEU A 345 -13.22 24.79 2.38
C LEU A 345 -13.17 23.71 1.30
N ASN A 346 -14.32 23.20 0.88
CA ASN A 346 -14.47 22.32 -0.28
C ASN A 346 -15.41 23.00 -1.28
N LEU A 347 -15.09 22.87 -2.57
CA LEU A 347 -15.98 23.20 -3.68
C LEU A 347 -15.90 22.08 -4.70
N GLN A 348 -17.03 21.58 -5.16
CA GLN A 348 -17.05 20.53 -6.17
C GLN A 348 -18.19 20.68 -7.17
N TYR A 349 -17.95 20.21 -8.39
CA TYR A 349 -18.96 20.10 -9.43
C TYR A 349 -18.72 18.85 -10.27
N PHE A 350 -19.78 18.06 -10.47
CA PHE A 350 -19.75 16.88 -11.33
C PHE A 350 -20.90 16.88 -12.30
N TYR A 351 -20.61 16.38 -13.49
CA TYR A 351 -21.55 16.14 -14.58
C TYR A 351 -21.39 14.70 -15.07
N GLY A 352 -22.51 14.00 -15.23
CA GLY A 352 -22.58 12.68 -15.85
C GLY A 352 -23.74 12.62 -16.83
N HIS A 353 -23.49 11.99 -17.96
CA HIS A 353 -24.48 11.71 -19.00
C HIS A 353 -24.40 10.25 -19.41
N ILE A 354 -25.54 9.56 -19.34
CA ILE A 354 -25.67 8.16 -19.72
C ILE A 354 -26.80 8.06 -20.74
N ASN A 355 -26.46 7.66 -21.96
CA ASN A 355 -27.43 7.22 -22.95
C ASN A 355 -27.45 5.69 -22.93
N SER A 356 -28.63 5.08 -22.79
CA SER A 356 -28.80 3.62 -22.81
C SER A 356 -29.88 3.18 -23.79
N ARG A 357 -29.65 2.04 -24.44
CA ARG A 357 -30.64 1.37 -25.29
C ARG A 357 -30.81 -0.07 -24.83
N LEU A 358 -32.04 -0.42 -24.46
CA LEU A 358 -32.45 -1.76 -24.05
C LEU A 358 -33.45 -2.31 -25.06
N GLY A 359 -33.14 -3.49 -25.60
CA GLY A 359 -34.07 -4.31 -26.36
C GLY A 359 -34.20 -5.66 -25.65
N GLN A 360 -35.41 -6.04 -25.26
CA GLN A 360 -35.68 -7.27 -24.52
C GLN A 360 -36.87 -8.00 -25.13
N ILE A 361 -36.73 -9.32 -25.32
CA ILE A 361 -37.84 -10.20 -25.68
C ILE A 361 -37.94 -11.25 -24.57
N THR A 362 -39.10 -11.34 -23.94
CA THR A 362 -39.37 -12.31 -22.87
C THR A 362 -40.47 -13.24 -23.34
N ASN A 363 -40.17 -14.54 -23.43
CA ASN A 363 -41.16 -15.58 -23.72
C ASN A 363 -41.36 -16.40 -22.44
N ILE A 364 -42.58 -16.40 -21.91
CA ILE A 364 -42.97 -17.18 -20.73
C ILE A 364 -43.99 -18.21 -21.19
N GLN A 365 -43.75 -19.48 -20.87
CA GLN A 365 -44.72 -20.55 -21.07
C GLN A 365 -45.12 -21.11 -19.70
N GLN A 366 -46.40 -21.03 -19.37
CA GLN A 366 -46.99 -21.60 -18.16
C GLN A 366 -47.81 -22.82 -18.54
N PHE A 367 -47.50 -23.97 -17.92
CA PHE A 367 -48.21 -25.22 -18.14
C PHE A 367 -49.29 -25.40 -17.07
N PHE A 368 -50.50 -25.72 -17.53
CA PHE A 368 -51.61 -26.22 -16.74
C PHE A 368 -51.80 -27.72 -17.06
N ASN A 369 -52.67 -28.42 -16.33
CA ASN A 369 -52.80 -29.88 -16.45
C ASN A 369 -53.07 -30.36 -17.89
N ASP A 370 -53.84 -29.61 -18.67
CA ASP A 370 -54.27 -29.97 -20.03
C ASP A 370 -53.97 -28.88 -21.09
N THR A 371 -53.42 -27.74 -20.68
CA THR A 371 -53.25 -26.56 -21.53
C THR A 371 -51.95 -25.82 -21.22
N ALA A 372 -51.47 -24.98 -22.13
CA ALA A 372 -50.33 -24.10 -21.89
C ALA A 372 -50.64 -22.68 -22.33
N LEU A 373 -50.32 -21.70 -21.48
CA LEU A 373 -50.36 -20.28 -21.81
C LEU A 373 -48.97 -19.82 -22.21
N THR A 374 -48.84 -19.25 -23.41
CA THR A 374 -47.60 -18.65 -23.88
C THR A 374 -47.76 -17.14 -23.95
N THR A 375 -46.92 -16.43 -23.22
CA THR A 375 -46.86 -14.97 -23.19
C THR A 375 -45.54 -14.51 -23.80
N ARG A 376 -45.60 -13.72 -24.87
CA ARG A 376 -44.45 -13.04 -25.47
C ARG A 376 -44.54 -11.55 -25.20
N SER A 377 -43.54 -11.01 -24.51
CA SER A 377 -43.37 -9.58 -24.27
C SER A 377 -42.16 -9.07 -25.04
N THR A 378 -42.26 -7.88 -25.64
CA THR A 378 -41.14 -7.18 -26.30
C THR A 378 -41.04 -5.79 -25.70
N THR A 379 -39.88 -5.46 -25.14
CA THR A 379 -39.56 -4.16 -24.56
C THR A 379 -38.48 -3.49 -25.39
N SER A 380 -38.71 -2.24 -25.78
CA SER A 380 -37.69 -1.36 -26.33
C SER A 380 -37.68 -0.08 -25.52
N GLN A 381 -36.52 0.27 -24.97
CA GLN A 381 -36.35 1.44 -24.12
C GLN A 381 -35.08 2.18 -24.56
N VAL A 382 -35.19 3.51 -24.62
CA VAL A 382 -34.07 4.43 -24.72
C VAL A 382 -34.12 5.33 -23.49
N SER A 383 -33.01 5.42 -22.78
CA SER A 383 -32.85 6.32 -21.63
C SER A 383 -31.78 7.35 -21.94
N ASP A 384 -32.03 8.60 -21.56
CA ASP A 384 -31.09 9.71 -21.64
C ASP A 384 -31.04 10.40 -20.28
N ASP A 385 -30.03 10.07 -19.49
CA ASP A 385 -29.92 10.48 -18.10
C ASP A 385 -28.82 11.53 -17.96
N TYR A 386 -29.19 12.73 -17.50
CA TYR A 386 -28.29 13.85 -17.23
C TYR A 386 -28.26 14.15 -15.74
N ASN A 387 -27.08 14.05 -15.14
CA ASN A 387 -26.87 14.28 -13.73
C ASN A 387 -25.84 15.39 -13.53
N HIS A 388 -26.20 16.34 -12.67
CA HIS A 388 -25.32 17.42 -12.25
C HIS A 388 -25.35 17.52 -10.73
N ARG A 389 -24.20 17.78 -10.12
CA ARG A 389 -24.13 18.01 -8.67
C ARG A 389 -23.10 19.08 -8.36
N ILE A 390 -23.51 20.02 -7.52
CA ILE A 390 -22.65 21.02 -6.90
C ILE A 390 -22.59 20.76 -5.39
N GLY A 391 -21.46 21.04 -4.75
CA GLY A 391 -21.29 20.86 -3.31
C GLY A 391 -20.14 21.66 -2.73
#